data_AF-A0A2E0FFR6-F1
#
_entry.id   AF-A0A2E0FFR6-F1
#
_cell.length_a   1.000
_cell.length_b   1.000
_cell.length_c   1.000
_cell.angle_alpha   90.00
_cell.angle_beta   90.00
_cell.angle_gamma   90.00
#
_symmetry.space_group_name_H-M   'P 1'
#
loop_
_entity.id
_entity.type
_entity.pdbx_description
1 polymer ?
#
loop_
_entity_poly.entity_id
_entity_poly.type
_entity_poly.pdbx_seq_one_letter_code
_entity_poly.pdbx_strand_id
1 'polypeptide(L)'
;MYLIFDTETTGLPRNDKAPISDTDNWPRMVQIAWQLHDEMGTLLEHKDFLIQPDGYSIPYKSEQIHGISTELAQAKGSPLSDVLKEFELVLGKSNFIVGHNLGFDINVLGCEFYREDVETKLLDIPVLDTCSRSTAEVCQIPGGKGGRFKYPTLSELHQFLFVQEFGEAHNATADVEATARCFLELVRRDKFTSAELLQDQSYLQKFLQHNESPFEPVGIDHVSLKKESAAIRASGESDEDSGQQADVGNNIELLRSARYSHLHNHTQFSILQSTTEVNTLIKKAVEEKMPAVALTDSGNMMAAFQFVSAAEKHNGALEQQIQQHEKELEEVTDPEQRIEIRKKIDRYNDGKVKPIVGCELNVCRDRLDKSYQDNGSKVLFLAKNKKGYRNLSKLSSLGFVEGFYYVPRIDKQAVLEYKDDLIVTTGGLGGEIPNLILNFGKEQAEEAFVWWKEQFGDDFYVELLRHDLEEERRVNQILLQFAEKYEVKYFASNNTFYPDKEEAGAHDILLCVKDGEKKETPIGRGKGFRFGFPNDQFYFKSQDEMKELF
;
A
#
# COMPACT_ATOMS: atom_id res chain seq x y z
N MET A 1 -41.67 -1.64 3.83
CA MET A 1 -40.59 -2.27 3.03
C MET A 1 -39.27 -1.74 3.54
N TYR A 2 -38.26 -2.59 3.62
CA TYR A 2 -36.90 -2.17 3.95
C TYR A 2 -35.96 -2.53 2.80
N LEU A 3 -35.00 -1.65 2.58
CA LEU A 3 -33.97 -1.77 1.56
C LEU A 3 -32.66 -2.17 2.25
N ILE A 4 -32.00 -3.20 1.75
CA ILE A 4 -30.64 -3.56 2.15
C ILE A 4 -29.75 -3.29 0.95
N PHE A 5 -28.63 -2.61 1.15
CA PHE A 5 -27.66 -2.39 0.09
C PHE A 5 -26.24 -2.44 0.64
N ASP A 6 -25.29 -2.69 -0.25
CA ASP A 6 -23.85 -2.70 0.03
C ASP A 6 -23.10 -2.19 -1.19
N THR A 7 -21.91 -1.61 -0.96
CA THR A 7 -21.08 -1.05 -2.03
C THR A 7 -19.65 -1.56 -1.97
N GLU A 8 -19.11 -1.90 -3.15
CA GLU A 8 -17.67 -2.04 -3.31
C GLU A 8 -17.08 -0.74 -3.85
N THR A 9 -15.85 -0.42 -3.46
CA THR A 9 -15.25 0.88 -3.77
C THR A 9 -13.79 0.78 -4.21
N THR A 10 -13.27 1.86 -4.79
CA THR A 10 -11.86 1.95 -5.17
C THR A 10 -10.90 2.03 -3.98
N GLY A 11 -11.37 2.09 -2.73
CA GLY A 11 -10.50 2.07 -1.55
C GLY A 11 -11.17 2.59 -0.29
N LEU A 12 -10.39 3.19 0.61
CA LEU A 12 -10.89 3.79 1.84
C LEU A 12 -10.72 5.32 1.79
N PRO A 13 -11.56 6.09 2.51
CA PRO A 13 -11.45 7.53 2.51
C PRO A 13 -10.20 7.94 3.28
N ARG A 14 -9.58 9.06 2.90
CA ARG A 14 -8.41 9.58 3.63
C ARG A 14 -8.78 10.01 5.04
N ASN A 15 -9.98 10.59 5.19
CA ASN A 15 -10.61 10.99 6.43
C ASN A 15 -12.06 10.49 6.44
N ASP A 16 -12.38 9.59 7.35
CA ASP A 16 -13.71 8.99 7.52
C ASP A 16 -14.78 9.97 8.06
N LYS A 17 -14.38 11.19 8.43
CA LYS A 17 -15.26 12.26 8.93
C LYS A 17 -15.44 13.42 7.95
N ALA A 18 -14.88 13.35 6.75
CA ALA A 18 -15.04 14.42 5.78
C ALA A 18 -16.51 14.50 5.30
N PRO A 19 -17.05 15.69 5.01
CA PRO A 19 -18.38 15.81 4.43
C PRO A 19 -18.43 15.17 3.03
N ILE A 20 -19.62 14.76 2.57
CA ILE A 20 -19.79 14.16 1.23
C ILE A 20 -19.48 15.12 0.07
N SER A 21 -19.45 16.43 0.34
CA SER A 21 -19.04 17.44 -0.64
C SER A 21 -17.53 17.48 -0.87
N ASP A 22 -16.73 16.87 0.02
CA ASP A 22 -15.30 16.65 -0.18
C ASP A 22 -15.08 15.37 -1.00
N THR A 23 -15.52 15.39 -2.25
CA THR A 23 -15.55 14.21 -3.12
C THR A 23 -14.16 13.64 -3.41
N ASP A 24 -13.09 14.42 -3.26
CA ASP A 24 -11.72 13.97 -3.47
C ASP A 24 -11.18 13.15 -2.27
N ASN A 25 -11.81 13.29 -1.10
CA ASN A 25 -11.49 12.50 0.07
C ASN A 25 -12.05 11.08 -0.01
N TRP A 26 -13.24 10.93 -0.60
CA TRP A 26 -14.00 9.68 -0.63
C TRP A 26 -13.68 8.84 -1.87
N PRO A 27 -13.64 7.50 -1.75
CA PRO A 27 -13.40 6.62 -2.89
C PRO A 27 -14.56 6.67 -3.91
N ARG A 28 -14.34 6.04 -5.06
CA ARG A 28 -15.37 5.86 -6.10
C ARG A 28 -16.09 4.54 -5.87
N MET A 29 -17.40 4.52 -6.08
CA MET A 29 -18.20 3.29 -6.10
C MET A 29 -17.86 2.46 -7.35
N VAL A 30 -17.61 1.16 -7.18
CA VAL A 30 -17.30 0.23 -8.28
C VAL A 30 -18.37 -0.84 -8.45
N GLN A 31 -19.10 -1.16 -7.38
CA GLN A 31 -20.27 -2.03 -7.41
C GLN A 31 -21.30 -1.50 -6.41
N ILE A 32 -22.57 -1.71 -6.73
CA ILE A 32 -23.66 -1.61 -5.77
C ILE A 32 -24.59 -2.79 -5.97
N ALA A 33 -25.06 -3.37 -4.88
CA ALA A 33 -26.15 -4.34 -4.90
C ALA A 33 -27.20 -3.95 -3.87
N TRP A 34 -28.44 -4.36 -4.12
CA TRP A 34 -29.52 -4.17 -3.15
C TRP A 34 -30.60 -5.23 -3.22
N GLN A 35 -31.30 -5.38 -2.10
CA GLN A 35 -32.51 -6.18 -1.94
C GLN A 35 -33.61 -5.33 -1.28
N LEU A 36 -34.80 -5.35 -1.88
CA LEU A 36 -36.00 -4.76 -1.31
C LEU A 36 -36.89 -5.88 -0.79
N HIS A 37 -37.27 -5.80 0.48
CA HIS A 37 -38.15 -6.78 1.10
C HIS A 37 -39.44 -6.15 1.62
N ASP A 38 -40.48 -6.98 1.70
CA ASP A 38 -41.70 -6.64 2.40
C ASP A 38 -41.52 -6.67 3.93
N GLU A 39 -42.59 -6.32 4.65
CA GLU A 39 -42.61 -6.31 6.11
C GLU A 39 -42.42 -7.70 6.77
N MET A 40 -42.60 -8.80 6.05
CA MET A 40 -42.50 -10.16 6.62
C MET A 40 -41.16 -10.85 6.34
N GLY A 41 -40.29 -10.29 5.51
CA GLY A 41 -39.04 -10.95 5.12
C GLY A 41 -38.96 -11.31 3.65
N THR A 42 -40.07 -11.22 2.91
CA THR A 42 -40.14 -11.70 1.53
C THR A 42 -39.35 -10.78 0.60
N LEU A 43 -38.44 -11.34 -0.18
CA LEU A 43 -37.73 -10.61 -1.23
C LEU A 43 -38.72 -10.18 -2.34
N LEU A 44 -38.78 -8.88 -2.62
CA LEU A 44 -39.63 -8.29 -3.66
C LEU A 44 -38.83 -7.98 -4.94
N GLU A 45 -37.62 -7.46 -4.77
CA GLU A 45 -36.75 -7.00 -5.85
C GLU A 45 -35.30 -7.15 -5.40
N HIS A 46 -34.41 -7.57 -6.29
CA HIS A 46 -32.96 -7.48 -6.11
C HIS A 46 -32.32 -6.99 -7.40
N LYS A 47 -31.24 -6.21 -7.27
CA LYS A 47 -30.40 -5.81 -8.40
C LYS A 47 -28.96 -5.65 -7.96
N ASP A 48 -28.05 -5.82 -8.90
CA ASP A 48 -26.63 -5.57 -8.75
C ASP A 48 -26.08 -4.89 -10.01
N PHE A 49 -25.14 -3.97 -9.82
CA PHE A 49 -24.52 -3.21 -10.90
C PHE A 49 -23.03 -3.08 -10.62
N LEU A 50 -22.22 -3.41 -11.64
CA LEU A 50 -20.87 -2.87 -11.75
C LEU A 50 -20.96 -1.44 -12.30
N ILE A 51 -20.12 -0.55 -11.79
CA ILE A 51 -20.07 0.84 -12.25
C ILE A 51 -18.96 0.98 -13.28
N GLN A 52 -19.30 1.51 -14.45
CA GLN A 52 -18.32 1.80 -15.50
C GLN A 52 -17.43 2.96 -15.04
N PRO A 53 -16.09 2.79 -14.96
CA PRO A 53 -15.20 3.87 -14.56
C PRO A 53 -15.18 5.02 -15.59
N ASP A 54 -15.21 6.25 -15.10
CA ASP A 54 -15.08 7.46 -15.91
C ASP A 54 -14.09 8.43 -15.24
N GLY A 55 -12.91 8.57 -15.86
CA GLY A 55 -11.81 9.40 -15.35
C GLY A 55 -11.09 8.82 -14.12
N TYR A 56 -11.22 7.53 -13.84
CA TYR A 56 -10.47 6.83 -12.78
C TYR A 56 -10.20 5.38 -13.13
N SER A 57 -9.22 4.79 -12.46
CA SER A 57 -8.92 3.37 -12.48
C SER A 57 -9.24 2.72 -11.13
N ILE A 58 -9.55 1.42 -11.14
CA ILE A 58 -9.76 0.63 -9.93
C ILE A 58 -8.39 0.16 -9.41
N PRO A 59 -7.97 0.55 -8.20
CA PRO A 59 -6.64 0.23 -7.71
C PRO A 59 -6.45 -1.27 -7.45
N TYR A 60 -5.23 -1.76 -7.68
CA TYR A 60 -4.90 -3.17 -7.52
C TYR A 60 -5.25 -3.73 -6.13
N LYS A 61 -5.02 -2.97 -5.05
CA LYS A 61 -5.36 -3.46 -3.70
C LYS A 61 -6.86 -3.63 -3.49
N SER A 62 -7.68 -2.82 -4.14
CA SER A 62 -9.13 -2.91 -4.08
C SER A 62 -9.60 -4.12 -4.91
N GLU A 63 -9.04 -4.31 -6.11
CA GLU A 63 -9.25 -5.54 -6.90
C GLU A 63 -8.89 -6.81 -6.10
N GLN A 64 -7.81 -6.82 -5.31
CA GLN A 64 -7.48 -7.99 -4.48
C GLN A 64 -8.54 -8.32 -3.43
N ILE A 65 -9.27 -7.31 -2.97
CA ILE A 65 -10.37 -7.47 -2.01
C ILE A 65 -11.58 -8.02 -2.76
N HIS A 66 -12.20 -7.21 -3.62
CA HIS A 66 -13.51 -7.50 -4.22
C HIS A 66 -13.47 -8.19 -5.60
N GLY A 67 -12.30 -8.23 -6.25
CA GLY A 67 -12.11 -8.95 -7.52
C GLY A 67 -12.52 -8.20 -8.78
N ILE A 68 -12.86 -6.91 -8.69
CA ILE A 68 -13.30 -6.09 -9.83
C ILE A 68 -12.10 -5.35 -10.37
N SER A 69 -11.67 -5.70 -11.57
CA SER A 69 -10.62 -5.00 -12.31
C SER A 69 -11.21 -3.81 -13.07
N THR A 70 -10.36 -2.84 -13.43
CA THR A 70 -10.76 -1.71 -14.28
C THR A 70 -11.33 -2.22 -15.61
N GLU A 71 -10.71 -3.23 -16.20
CA GLU A 71 -11.12 -3.84 -17.47
C GLU A 71 -12.48 -4.51 -17.36
N LEU A 72 -12.73 -5.25 -16.27
CA LEU A 72 -14.04 -5.85 -16.01
C LEU A 72 -15.12 -4.79 -15.87
N ALA A 73 -14.87 -3.75 -15.07
CA ALA A 73 -15.80 -2.66 -14.85
C ALA A 73 -16.03 -1.86 -16.14
N GLN A 74 -15.02 -1.68 -17.00
CA GLN A 74 -15.18 -1.03 -18.29
C GLN A 74 -16.01 -1.87 -19.27
N ALA A 75 -15.81 -3.19 -19.28
CA ALA A 75 -16.47 -4.11 -20.22
C ALA A 75 -17.93 -4.42 -19.84
N LYS A 76 -18.24 -4.50 -18.54
CA LYS A 76 -19.54 -4.93 -18.03
C LYS A 76 -20.27 -3.89 -17.16
N GLY A 77 -19.61 -2.78 -16.83
CA GLY A 77 -20.18 -1.75 -15.99
C GLY A 77 -21.30 -0.97 -16.68
N SER A 78 -22.20 -0.44 -15.86
CA SER A 78 -23.25 0.48 -16.27
C SER A 78 -22.84 1.92 -15.95
N PRO A 79 -23.33 2.92 -16.71
CA PRO A 79 -23.09 4.33 -16.40
C PRO A 79 -23.61 4.68 -14.99
N LEU A 80 -22.79 5.37 -14.20
CA LEU A 80 -23.12 5.76 -12.82
C LEU A 80 -24.48 6.45 -12.72
N SER A 81 -24.75 7.42 -13.60
CA SER A 81 -25.98 8.20 -13.59
C SER A 81 -27.25 7.36 -13.78
N ASP A 82 -27.19 6.25 -14.51
CA ASP A 82 -28.34 5.36 -14.69
C ASP A 82 -28.55 4.49 -13.46
N VAL A 83 -27.47 4.00 -12.86
CA VAL A 83 -27.53 3.23 -11.61
C VAL A 83 -28.07 4.07 -10.45
N LEU A 84 -27.63 5.33 -10.32
CA LEU A 84 -28.14 6.24 -9.28
C LEU A 84 -29.65 6.51 -9.42
N LYS A 85 -30.16 6.66 -10.66
CA LYS A 85 -31.60 6.80 -10.90
C LYS A 85 -32.36 5.55 -10.47
N GLU A 86 -31.85 4.37 -10.79
CA GLU A 86 -32.47 3.11 -10.38
C GLU A 86 -32.48 2.94 -8.85
N PHE A 87 -31.37 3.32 -8.20
CA PHE A 87 -31.28 3.29 -6.75
C PHE A 87 -32.27 4.26 -6.09
N GLU A 88 -32.39 5.50 -6.59
CA GLU A 88 -33.36 6.47 -6.05
C GLU A 88 -34.81 5.99 -6.22
N LEU A 89 -35.13 5.27 -7.31
CA LEU A 89 -36.44 4.65 -7.50
C LEU A 89 -36.76 3.57 -6.45
N VAL A 90 -35.80 2.71 -6.11
CA VAL A 90 -36.01 1.69 -5.07
C VAL A 90 -36.01 2.31 -3.67
N LEU A 91 -35.20 3.34 -3.45
CA LEU A 91 -35.17 4.13 -2.22
C LEU A 91 -36.53 4.77 -1.94
N GLY A 92 -37.21 5.28 -2.97
CA GLY A 92 -38.56 5.83 -2.86
C GLY A 92 -39.64 4.82 -2.45
N LYS A 93 -39.37 3.50 -2.56
CA LYS A 93 -40.28 2.43 -2.12
C LYS A 93 -40.03 1.99 -0.66
N SER A 94 -38.88 2.34 -0.08
CA SER A 94 -38.49 1.86 1.24
C SER A 94 -38.88 2.83 2.36
N ASN A 95 -39.08 2.27 3.56
CA ASN A 95 -39.38 3.06 4.76
C ASN A 95 -38.12 3.37 5.58
N PHE A 96 -37.13 2.48 5.50
CA PHE A 96 -35.82 2.59 6.13
C PHE A 96 -34.83 1.72 5.37
N ILE A 97 -33.54 1.99 5.58
CA ILE A 97 -32.45 1.19 5.05
C ILE A 97 -31.84 0.34 6.16
N VAL A 98 -31.43 -0.87 5.82
CA VAL A 98 -30.68 -1.77 6.68
C VAL A 98 -29.30 -2.03 6.08
N GLY A 99 -28.29 -2.13 6.94
CA GLY A 99 -26.93 -2.47 6.52
C GLY A 99 -26.09 -3.12 7.60
N HIS A 100 -24.81 -3.31 7.31
CA HIS A 100 -23.80 -3.72 8.26
C HIS A 100 -22.62 -2.75 8.21
N ASN A 101 -22.53 -1.84 9.18
CA ASN A 101 -21.59 -0.71 9.19
C ASN A 101 -21.81 0.28 8.03
N LEU A 102 -23.08 0.61 7.76
CA LEU A 102 -23.56 1.29 6.54
C LEU A 102 -23.15 2.77 6.44
N GLY A 103 -22.59 3.34 7.52
CA GLY A 103 -22.14 4.74 7.51
C GLY A 103 -21.09 5.02 6.45
N PHE A 104 -20.27 4.03 6.08
CA PHE A 104 -19.33 4.15 4.98
C PHE A 104 -20.05 4.19 3.62
N ASP A 105 -20.90 3.21 3.35
CA ASP A 105 -21.64 3.05 2.09
C ASP A 105 -22.56 4.23 1.79
N ILE A 106 -23.27 4.74 2.79
CA ILE A 106 -24.11 5.95 2.66
C ILE A 106 -23.28 7.15 2.22
N ASN A 107 -22.09 7.35 2.80
CA ASN A 107 -21.25 8.48 2.44
C ASN A 107 -20.67 8.32 1.04
N VAL A 108 -20.24 7.12 0.65
CA VAL A 108 -19.75 6.83 -0.70
C VAL A 108 -20.84 7.10 -1.74
N LEU A 109 -22.02 6.52 -1.55
CA LEU A 109 -23.14 6.70 -2.47
C LEU A 109 -23.62 8.15 -2.48
N GLY A 110 -23.65 8.82 -1.33
CA GLY A 110 -23.93 10.25 -1.21
C GLY A 110 -22.92 11.12 -1.95
N CYS A 111 -21.64 10.76 -1.96
CA CYS A 111 -20.63 11.43 -2.78
C CYS A 111 -20.90 11.23 -4.28
N GLU A 112 -21.32 10.04 -4.72
CA GLU A 112 -21.66 9.82 -6.13
C GLU A 112 -22.88 10.65 -6.57
N PHE A 113 -23.92 10.73 -5.73
CA PHE A 113 -25.04 11.66 -5.95
C PHE A 113 -24.57 13.13 -6.03
N TYR A 114 -23.65 13.54 -5.15
CA TYR A 114 -23.09 14.88 -5.17
C TYR A 114 -22.26 15.15 -6.43
N ARG A 115 -21.47 14.18 -6.91
CA ARG A 115 -20.67 14.30 -8.15
C ARG A 115 -21.54 14.47 -9.39
N GLU A 116 -22.67 13.77 -9.44
CA GLU A 116 -23.63 13.84 -10.55
C GLU A 116 -24.62 15.03 -10.43
N ASP A 117 -24.54 15.84 -9.36
CA ASP A 117 -25.47 16.92 -9.06
C ASP A 117 -26.94 16.46 -9.04
N VAL A 118 -27.18 15.29 -8.45
CA VAL A 118 -28.50 14.66 -8.34
C VAL A 118 -28.99 14.74 -6.89
N GLU A 119 -30.17 15.34 -6.67
CA GLU A 119 -30.83 15.34 -5.37
C GLU A 119 -31.23 13.91 -4.97
N THR A 120 -31.02 13.57 -3.69
CA THR A 120 -31.37 12.26 -3.13
C THR A 120 -31.94 12.38 -1.73
N LYS A 121 -32.82 11.44 -1.36
CA LYS A 121 -33.33 11.29 0.01
C LYS A 121 -32.48 10.36 0.88
N LEU A 122 -31.36 9.86 0.36
CA LEU A 122 -30.51 8.88 1.04
C LEU A 122 -30.06 9.32 2.43
N LEU A 123 -29.82 10.62 2.64
CA LEU A 123 -29.36 11.15 3.93
C LEU A 123 -30.49 11.36 4.94
N ASP A 124 -31.74 11.41 4.48
CA ASP A 124 -32.92 11.69 5.31
C ASP A 124 -33.66 10.41 5.73
N ILE A 125 -33.44 9.30 5.01
CA ILE A 125 -34.12 8.05 5.29
C ILE A 125 -33.60 7.41 6.59
N PRO A 126 -34.47 6.83 7.44
CA PRO A 126 -34.03 6.14 8.64
C PRO A 126 -33.09 4.96 8.33
N VAL A 127 -32.08 4.76 9.18
CA VAL A 127 -31.07 3.70 9.02
C VAL A 127 -31.09 2.76 10.23
N LEU A 128 -31.08 1.46 9.97
CA LEU A 128 -30.92 0.40 10.97
C LEU A 128 -29.67 -0.42 10.66
N ASP A 129 -28.70 -0.40 11.57
CA ASP A 129 -27.44 -1.11 11.39
C ASP A 129 -27.42 -2.42 12.20
N THR A 130 -27.01 -3.51 11.55
CA THR A 130 -26.79 -4.81 12.21
C THR A 130 -25.43 -4.87 12.93
N CYS A 131 -24.49 -3.98 12.59
CA CYS A 131 -23.25 -3.74 13.33
C CYS A 131 -23.51 -2.74 14.46
N SER A 132 -24.12 -3.22 15.55
CA SER A 132 -24.60 -2.38 16.63
C SER A 132 -24.07 -2.83 17.99
N ARG A 133 -24.34 -2.02 19.01
CA ARG A 133 -23.97 -2.39 20.37
C ARG A 133 -24.77 -3.61 20.85
N SER A 134 -26.03 -3.74 20.44
CA SER A 134 -26.85 -4.89 20.82
C SER A 134 -26.27 -6.18 20.23
N THR A 135 -25.81 -6.15 18.98
CA THR A 135 -25.18 -7.31 18.35
C THR A 135 -23.81 -7.62 18.95
N ALA A 136 -23.01 -6.61 19.32
CA ALA A 136 -21.76 -6.82 20.07
C ALA A 136 -21.99 -7.51 21.43
N GLU A 137 -23.04 -7.14 22.16
CA GLU A 137 -23.42 -7.76 23.45
C GLU A 137 -23.95 -9.19 23.29
N VAL A 138 -24.53 -9.50 22.13
CA VAL A 138 -25.00 -10.85 21.78
C VAL A 138 -23.83 -11.75 21.38
N CYS A 139 -22.92 -11.28 20.53
CA CYS A 139 -21.78 -12.06 20.05
C CYS A 139 -20.65 -12.20 21.08
N GLN A 140 -20.52 -11.24 22.01
CA GLN A 140 -19.53 -11.23 23.10
C GLN A 140 -18.07 -11.43 22.66
N ILE A 141 -17.73 -10.91 21.49
CA ILE A 141 -16.38 -11.07 20.92
C ILE A 141 -15.39 -10.20 21.72
N PRO A 142 -14.28 -10.75 22.25
CA PRO A 142 -13.36 -9.99 23.08
C PRO A 142 -12.52 -8.94 22.30
N GLY A 143 -12.00 -7.96 23.05
CA GLY A 143 -11.06 -6.95 22.54
C GLY A 143 -11.70 -5.76 21.83
N GLY A 144 -12.89 -5.33 22.27
CA GLY A 144 -13.44 -4.03 21.90
C GLY A 144 -12.75 -2.88 22.66
N LYS A 145 -12.88 -1.65 22.13
CA LYS A 145 -12.28 -0.45 22.73
C LYS A 145 -12.85 -0.21 24.14
N GLY A 146 -11.98 0.17 25.08
CA GLY A 146 -12.37 0.51 26.45
C GLY A 146 -12.88 -0.67 27.29
N GLY A 147 -12.42 -1.89 27.01
CA GLY A 147 -12.81 -3.10 27.74
C GLY A 147 -14.18 -3.66 27.38
N ARG A 148 -14.79 -3.17 26.29
CA ARG A 148 -16.09 -3.63 25.78
C ARG A 148 -15.92 -4.82 24.83
N PHE A 149 -17.04 -5.43 24.43
CA PHE A 149 -17.06 -6.38 23.31
C PHE A 149 -16.80 -5.68 21.98
N LYS A 150 -16.16 -6.41 21.07
CA LYS A 150 -15.91 -6.01 19.68
C LYS A 150 -17.24 -6.04 18.92
N TYR A 151 -17.46 -5.04 18.07
CA TYR A 151 -18.50 -5.11 17.05
C TYR A 151 -18.16 -6.27 16.10
N PRO A 152 -19.11 -7.18 15.83
CA PRO A 152 -18.86 -8.30 14.93
C PRO A 152 -18.70 -7.77 13.50
N THR A 153 -17.82 -8.40 12.71
CA THR A 153 -17.89 -8.29 11.25
C THR A 153 -19.14 -9.02 10.74
N LEU A 154 -19.52 -8.79 9.48
CA LEU A 154 -20.68 -9.48 8.89
C LEU A 154 -20.49 -11.00 8.94
N SER A 155 -19.31 -11.50 8.59
CA SER A 155 -18.98 -12.94 8.66
C SER A 155 -19.03 -13.47 10.09
N GLU A 156 -18.53 -12.73 11.08
CA GLU A 156 -18.61 -13.12 12.50
C GLU A 156 -20.06 -13.17 12.99
N LEU A 157 -20.89 -12.20 12.59
CA LEU A 157 -22.32 -12.16 12.93
C LEU A 157 -23.07 -13.32 12.26
N HIS A 158 -22.81 -13.56 10.97
CA HIS A 158 -23.42 -14.66 10.22
C HIS A 158 -23.03 -16.02 10.81
N GLN A 159 -21.75 -16.23 11.11
CA GLN A 159 -21.26 -17.44 11.78
C GLN A 159 -21.91 -17.63 13.15
N PHE A 160 -22.11 -16.56 13.91
CA PHE A 160 -22.78 -16.63 15.21
C PHE A 160 -24.26 -17.03 15.07
N LEU A 161 -24.97 -16.48 14.08
CA LEU A 161 -26.40 -16.71 13.90
C LEU A 161 -26.70 -18.08 13.27
N PHE A 162 -25.89 -18.55 12.33
CA PHE A 162 -26.16 -19.73 11.51
C PHE A 162 -25.15 -20.87 11.64
N VAL A 163 -24.07 -20.69 12.41
CA VAL A 163 -22.96 -21.67 12.56
C VAL A 163 -22.29 -22.01 11.22
N GLN A 164 -22.32 -21.06 10.29
CA GLN A 164 -21.78 -21.18 8.95
C GLN A 164 -21.22 -19.83 8.51
N GLU A 165 -20.04 -19.80 7.89
CA GLU A 165 -19.53 -18.62 7.18
C GLU A 165 -20.18 -18.56 5.80
N PHE A 166 -20.42 -17.36 5.27
CA PHE A 166 -20.90 -17.22 3.90
C PHE A 166 -19.72 -17.10 2.92
N GLY A 167 -19.90 -17.62 1.70
CA GLY A 167 -18.89 -17.52 0.64
C GLY A 167 -18.88 -16.14 -0.02
N GLU A 168 -17.78 -15.80 -0.69
CA GLU A 168 -17.63 -14.55 -1.47
C GLU A 168 -17.80 -13.23 -0.69
N ALA A 169 -17.41 -13.16 0.58
CA ALA A 169 -17.32 -11.88 1.28
C ALA A 169 -16.49 -10.86 0.48
N HIS A 170 -16.90 -9.59 0.50
CA HIS A 170 -16.44 -8.53 -0.40
C HIS A 170 -16.93 -8.69 -1.84
N ASN A 171 -18.20 -9.07 -1.96
CA ASN A 171 -18.98 -9.01 -3.18
C ASN A 171 -20.33 -8.45 -2.75
N ALA A 172 -20.68 -7.26 -3.24
CA ALA A 172 -21.86 -6.53 -2.75
C ALA A 172 -23.12 -7.41 -2.77
N THR A 173 -23.30 -8.27 -3.76
CA THR A 173 -24.47 -9.16 -3.84
C THR A 173 -24.51 -10.20 -2.71
N ALA A 174 -23.36 -10.79 -2.38
CA ALA A 174 -23.23 -11.77 -1.29
C ALA A 174 -23.36 -11.10 0.08
N ASP A 175 -22.77 -9.92 0.24
CA ASP A 175 -22.83 -9.14 1.48
C ASP A 175 -24.25 -8.61 1.75
N VAL A 176 -24.99 -8.20 0.73
CA VAL A 176 -26.42 -7.84 0.84
C VAL A 176 -27.26 -9.04 1.26
N GLU A 177 -27.07 -10.22 0.66
CA GLU A 177 -27.83 -11.42 1.05
C GLU A 177 -27.52 -11.83 2.49
N ALA A 178 -26.24 -11.85 2.88
CA ALA A 178 -25.83 -12.16 4.24
C ALA A 178 -26.37 -11.14 5.25
N THR A 179 -26.36 -9.85 4.91
CA THR A 179 -26.90 -8.77 5.74
C THR A 179 -28.41 -8.88 5.90
N ALA A 180 -29.14 -9.10 4.81
CA ALA A 180 -30.58 -9.33 4.82
C ALA A 180 -30.94 -10.49 5.75
N ARG A 181 -30.24 -11.62 5.59
CA ARG A 181 -30.43 -12.82 6.40
C ARG A 181 -30.14 -12.58 7.88
N CYS A 182 -29.03 -11.90 8.19
CA CYS A 182 -28.67 -11.56 9.57
C CYS A 182 -29.69 -10.62 10.21
N PHE A 183 -30.14 -9.59 9.50
CA PHE A 183 -31.16 -8.66 9.97
C PHE A 183 -32.46 -9.39 10.33
N LEU A 184 -32.97 -10.22 9.42
CA LEU A 184 -34.22 -10.95 9.63
C LEU A 184 -34.15 -11.92 10.80
N GLU A 185 -33.01 -12.60 10.96
CA GLU A 185 -32.77 -13.48 12.09
C GLU A 185 -32.63 -12.72 13.41
N LEU A 186 -32.06 -11.50 13.40
CA LEU A 186 -32.04 -10.63 14.58
C LEU A 186 -33.45 -10.17 14.97
N VAL A 187 -34.30 -9.83 13.99
CA VAL A 187 -35.72 -9.53 14.24
C VAL A 187 -36.43 -10.76 14.84
N ARG A 188 -36.21 -11.95 14.28
CA ARG A 188 -36.76 -13.22 14.80
C ARG A 188 -36.27 -13.59 16.20
N ARG A 189 -35.10 -13.08 16.61
CA ARG A 189 -34.53 -13.25 17.96
C ARG A 189 -34.84 -12.09 18.92
N ASP A 190 -35.80 -11.24 18.56
CA ASP A 190 -36.27 -10.10 19.37
C ASP A 190 -35.11 -9.15 19.72
N LYS A 191 -34.23 -8.86 18.74
CA LYS A 191 -33.08 -7.94 18.89
C LYS A 191 -33.34 -6.54 18.36
N PHE A 192 -34.51 -6.31 17.77
CA PHE A 192 -35.01 -5.01 17.35
C PHE A 192 -36.41 -4.79 17.92
N THR A 193 -36.69 -3.56 18.32
CA THR A 193 -38.01 -3.15 18.80
C THR A 193 -38.94 -2.79 17.64
N SER A 194 -40.26 -2.88 17.85
CA SER A 194 -41.23 -2.42 16.85
C SER A 194 -41.05 -0.95 16.46
N ALA A 195 -40.61 -0.11 17.40
CA ALA A 195 -40.33 1.30 17.14
C ALA A 195 -39.14 1.49 16.20
N GLU A 196 -38.05 0.75 16.40
CA GLU A 196 -36.89 0.77 15.48
C GLU A 196 -37.28 0.30 14.09
N LEU A 197 -38.16 -0.70 13.99
CA LEU A 197 -38.65 -1.23 12.72
C LEU A 197 -39.72 -0.36 12.06
N LEU A 198 -40.10 0.77 12.67
CA LEU A 198 -41.18 1.65 12.22
C LEU A 198 -42.53 0.93 12.07
N GLN A 199 -42.82 0.01 13.00
CA GLN A 199 -43.99 -0.86 13.00
C GLN A 199 -44.80 -0.73 14.28
N ASP A 200 -46.04 -1.24 14.27
CA ASP A 200 -46.92 -1.25 15.43
C ASP A 200 -46.53 -2.33 16.46
N GLN A 201 -47.03 -2.22 17.70
CA GLN A 201 -46.66 -3.15 18.80
C GLN A 201 -47.02 -4.62 18.54
N SER A 202 -48.00 -4.89 17.67
CA SER A 202 -48.40 -6.26 17.32
C SER A 202 -47.49 -6.88 16.25
N TYR A 203 -46.65 -6.09 15.60
CA TYR A 203 -45.81 -6.54 14.48
C TYR A 203 -44.88 -7.69 14.85
N LEU A 204 -44.11 -7.56 15.93
CA LEU A 204 -43.13 -8.60 16.30
C LEU A 204 -43.82 -9.94 16.58
N GLN A 205 -45.00 -9.91 17.20
CA GLN A 205 -45.79 -11.13 17.42
C GLN A 205 -46.23 -11.76 16.10
N LYS A 206 -46.70 -10.97 15.13
CA LYS A 206 -47.08 -11.45 13.80
C LYS A 206 -45.88 -11.99 13.03
N PHE A 207 -44.75 -11.28 13.08
CA PHE A 207 -43.51 -11.65 12.42
C PHE A 207 -42.99 -13.00 12.95
N LEU A 208 -43.00 -13.21 14.26
CA LEU A 208 -42.59 -14.48 14.88
C LEU A 208 -43.53 -15.65 14.55
N GLN A 209 -44.83 -15.39 14.43
CA GLN A 209 -45.81 -16.39 13.98
C GLN A 209 -45.64 -16.75 12.50
N HIS A 210 -45.20 -15.80 11.67
CA HIS A 210 -44.96 -16.02 10.26
C HIS A 210 -43.62 -16.73 10.01
N ASN A 211 -42.59 -16.39 10.80
CA ASN A 211 -41.21 -16.83 10.61
C ASN A 211 -40.74 -17.71 11.77
N GLU A 212 -41.18 -18.98 11.77
CA GLU A 212 -40.88 -19.91 12.88
C GLU A 212 -39.45 -20.49 12.82
N SER A 213 -38.89 -20.60 11.61
CA SER A 213 -37.57 -21.20 11.36
C SER A 213 -36.52 -20.13 11.08
N PRO A 214 -35.22 -20.43 11.26
CA PRO A 214 -34.15 -19.57 10.78
C PRO A 214 -34.30 -19.27 9.29
N PHE A 215 -33.97 -18.05 8.89
CA PHE A 215 -34.01 -17.66 7.48
C PHE A 215 -32.94 -18.41 6.68
N GLU A 216 -33.33 -18.98 5.55
CA GLU A 216 -32.43 -19.57 4.56
C GLU A 216 -31.94 -18.52 3.55
N PRO A 217 -30.81 -18.74 2.87
CA PRO A 217 -30.42 -17.91 1.73
C PRO A 217 -31.51 -17.88 0.67
N VAL A 218 -31.68 -16.74 -0.01
CA VAL A 218 -32.65 -16.58 -1.08
C VAL A 218 -32.18 -17.29 -2.36
N GLY A 219 -30.88 -17.62 -2.44
CA GLY A 219 -30.30 -18.44 -3.50
C GLY A 219 -29.97 -17.62 -4.74
N ILE A 220 -29.50 -16.40 -4.54
CA ILE A 220 -28.98 -15.55 -5.62
C ILE A 220 -27.64 -16.11 -6.07
N ASP A 221 -27.44 -16.27 -7.38
CA ASP A 221 -26.17 -16.72 -7.94
C ASP A 221 -25.13 -15.61 -7.83
N HIS A 222 -24.12 -15.81 -6.99
CA HIS A 222 -23.00 -14.88 -6.85
C HIS A 222 -21.91 -15.19 -7.87
N VAL A 223 -21.68 -14.25 -8.78
CA VAL A 223 -20.65 -14.36 -9.80
C VAL A 223 -19.30 -14.07 -9.18
N SER A 224 -18.35 -14.99 -9.36
CA SER A 224 -16.99 -14.82 -8.87
C SER A 224 -16.22 -13.77 -9.69
N LEU A 225 -16.28 -12.51 -9.26
CA LEU A 225 -15.67 -11.36 -9.94
C LEU A 225 -14.16 -11.55 -10.15
N LYS A 226 -13.47 -12.19 -9.21
CA LYS A 226 -12.04 -12.56 -9.34
C LYS A 226 -11.78 -13.45 -10.56
N LYS A 227 -12.63 -14.43 -10.82
CA LYS A 227 -12.49 -15.31 -11.98
C LYS A 227 -12.80 -14.57 -13.28
N GLU A 228 -13.77 -13.66 -13.27
CA GLU A 228 -14.10 -12.86 -14.44
C GLU A 228 -12.98 -11.88 -14.82
N SER A 229 -12.44 -11.15 -13.84
CA SER A 229 -11.29 -10.26 -14.05
C SER A 229 -10.07 -11.04 -14.56
N ALA A 230 -9.83 -12.26 -14.06
CA ALA A 230 -8.76 -13.11 -14.57
C ALA A 230 -9.02 -13.60 -16.01
N ALA A 231 -10.27 -13.92 -16.35
CA ALA A 231 -10.64 -14.35 -17.70
C ALA A 231 -10.49 -13.23 -18.74
N ILE A 232 -10.85 -11.99 -18.40
CA ILE A 232 -10.66 -10.82 -19.27
C ILE A 232 -9.16 -10.60 -19.55
N ARG A 233 -8.31 -10.63 -18.51
CA ARG A 233 -6.85 -10.56 -18.66
C ARG A 233 -6.30 -11.66 -19.57
N ALA A 234 -6.74 -12.90 -19.38
CA ALA A 234 -6.29 -14.03 -20.19
C ALA A 234 -6.74 -13.95 -21.67
N SER A 235 -7.79 -13.18 -21.97
CA SER A 235 -8.32 -13.03 -23.33
C SER A 235 -7.56 -12.03 -24.21
N GLY A 236 -6.60 -11.28 -23.65
CA GLY A 236 -5.72 -10.39 -24.41
C GLY A 236 -6.30 -9.01 -24.74
N GLU A 237 -7.39 -8.59 -24.09
CA GLU A 237 -7.92 -7.22 -24.13
C GLU A 237 -7.26 -6.29 -23.09
N SER A 238 -6.21 -6.76 -22.40
CA SER A 238 -5.40 -5.95 -21.49
C SER A 238 -4.11 -5.49 -22.16
N ASP A 239 -3.80 -4.19 -22.05
CA ASP A 239 -2.48 -3.60 -22.36
C ASP A 239 -1.35 -4.15 -21.46
N GLU A 240 -1.67 -5.04 -20.52
CA GLU A 240 -0.77 -5.67 -19.57
C GLU A 240 -0.44 -7.11 -19.98
N ASP A 241 0.58 -7.24 -20.82
CA ASP A 241 1.61 -8.29 -20.82
C ASP A 241 2.17 -8.41 -22.24
N SER A 242 2.98 -7.44 -22.65
CA SER A 242 3.99 -7.73 -23.68
C SER A 242 5.14 -8.47 -22.99
N GLY A 243 4.83 -9.68 -22.54
CA GLY A 243 5.78 -10.65 -21.99
C GLY A 243 6.77 -11.04 -23.07
N GLN A 244 7.71 -10.15 -23.36
CA GLN A 244 8.97 -10.58 -23.94
C GLN A 244 9.64 -11.40 -22.85
N GLN A 245 9.65 -12.72 -23.01
CA GLN A 245 10.61 -13.57 -22.31
C GLN A 245 11.99 -13.02 -22.62
N ALA A 246 12.56 -12.28 -21.68
CA ALA A 246 13.91 -11.81 -21.76
C ALA A 246 14.81 -13.04 -21.90
N ASP A 247 15.66 -13.04 -22.94
CA ASP A 247 16.74 -14.02 -23.06
C ASP A 247 17.78 -13.70 -21.97
N VAL A 248 17.53 -14.21 -20.76
CA VAL A 248 18.35 -13.97 -19.58
C VAL A 248 19.81 -14.33 -19.85
N GLY A 249 20.07 -15.38 -20.63
CA GLY A 249 21.43 -15.79 -20.98
C GLY A 249 22.18 -14.73 -21.78
N ASN A 250 21.55 -14.19 -22.84
CA ASN A 250 22.15 -13.11 -23.63
C ASN A 250 22.22 -11.78 -22.86
N ASN A 251 21.24 -11.48 -22.01
CA ASN A 251 21.21 -10.25 -21.21
C ASN A 251 22.26 -10.23 -20.09
N ILE A 252 22.53 -11.37 -19.45
CA ILE A 252 23.61 -11.46 -18.45
C ILE A 252 24.98 -11.18 -19.10
N GLU A 253 25.21 -11.66 -20.33
CA GLU A 253 26.47 -11.35 -21.03
C GLU A 253 26.58 -9.85 -21.36
N LEU A 254 25.47 -9.17 -21.70
CA LEU A 254 25.43 -7.71 -21.87
C LEU A 254 25.75 -6.97 -20.55
N LEU A 255 25.34 -7.51 -19.41
CA LEU A 255 25.58 -6.93 -18.08
C LEU A 255 26.92 -7.35 -17.45
N ARG A 256 27.71 -8.20 -18.12
CA ARG A 256 28.95 -8.75 -17.56
C ARG A 256 29.92 -7.66 -17.09
N SER A 257 30.07 -6.58 -17.87
CA SER A 257 30.93 -5.44 -17.51
C SER A 257 30.23 -4.37 -16.68
N ALA A 258 28.91 -4.44 -16.48
CA ALA A 258 28.18 -3.47 -15.67
C ALA A 258 28.62 -3.59 -14.21
N ARG A 259 28.82 -2.46 -13.54
CA ARG A 259 29.07 -2.39 -12.10
C ARG A 259 27.78 -1.96 -11.40
N TYR A 260 27.51 -2.54 -10.25
CA TYR A 260 26.33 -2.25 -9.43
C TYR A 260 26.74 -1.69 -8.06
N SER A 261 25.88 -0.88 -7.45
CA SER A 261 26.07 -0.29 -6.12
C SER A 261 24.71 -0.07 -5.47
N HIS A 262 24.51 -0.59 -4.26
CA HIS A 262 23.25 -0.36 -3.54
C HIS A 262 23.13 1.10 -3.09
N LEU A 263 22.01 1.74 -3.47
CA LEU A 263 21.72 3.14 -3.14
C LEU A 263 20.58 3.32 -2.11
N HIS A 264 19.90 2.24 -1.73
CA HIS A 264 18.82 2.25 -0.74
C HIS A 264 19.13 1.17 0.30
N ASN A 265 19.75 1.58 1.41
CA ASN A 265 20.19 0.68 2.46
C ASN A 265 19.86 1.26 3.85
N HIS A 266 19.37 0.39 4.71
CA HIS A 266 19.14 0.68 6.11
C HIS A 266 20.24 0.06 6.97
N THR A 267 20.57 0.74 8.06
CA THR A 267 21.47 0.26 9.12
C THR A 267 20.72 0.18 10.44
N GLN A 268 21.39 -0.27 11.50
CA GLN A 268 20.90 -0.28 12.87
C GLN A 268 20.38 1.09 13.37
N PHE A 269 20.69 2.19 12.67
CA PHE A 269 20.15 3.53 12.95
C PHE A 269 18.76 3.78 12.32
N SER A 270 18.29 2.90 11.45
CA SER A 270 16.87 2.66 11.24
C SER A 270 16.34 1.85 12.42
N ILE A 271 16.14 2.56 13.54
CA ILE A 271 15.90 1.99 14.87
C ILE A 271 14.76 0.98 14.84
N LEU A 272 15.03 -0.24 15.33
CA LEU A 272 14.10 -1.37 15.39
C LEU A 272 13.52 -1.77 14.01
N GLN A 273 14.22 -1.45 12.93
CA GLN A 273 13.83 -1.81 11.56
C GLN A 273 14.92 -2.55 10.80
N SER A 274 16.20 -2.35 11.10
CA SER A 274 17.31 -3.00 10.39
C SER A 274 18.33 -3.58 11.37
N THR A 275 18.96 -4.69 10.98
CA THR A 275 20.04 -5.36 11.73
C THR A 275 21.43 -5.04 11.19
N THR A 276 21.54 -4.35 10.06
CA THR A 276 22.83 -4.08 9.40
C THR A 276 23.68 -3.08 10.19
N GLU A 277 24.85 -3.48 10.68
CA GLU A 277 25.80 -2.53 11.26
C GLU A 277 26.44 -1.63 10.19
N VAL A 278 26.79 -0.39 10.56
CA VAL A 278 27.42 0.59 9.64
C VAL A 278 28.71 0.05 9.02
N ASN A 279 29.57 -0.61 9.81
CA ASN A 279 30.81 -1.19 9.30
C ASN A 279 30.55 -2.37 8.36
N THR A 280 29.52 -3.18 8.66
CA THR A 280 29.13 -4.33 7.84
C THR A 280 28.65 -3.87 6.46
N LEU A 281 27.92 -2.76 6.36
CA LEU A 281 27.50 -2.19 5.08
C LEU A 281 28.68 -1.85 4.16
N ILE A 282 29.73 -1.21 4.71
CA ILE A 282 30.96 -0.93 3.96
C ILE A 282 31.69 -2.22 3.60
N LYS A 283 31.81 -3.16 4.54
CA LYS A 283 32.47 -4.45 4.32
C LYS A 283 31.82 -5.24 3.18
N LYS A 284 30.49 -5.32 3.17
CA LYS A 284 29.71 -5.98 2.11
C LYS A 284 29.93 -5.32 0.75
N ALA A 285 29.90 -3.99 0.67
CA ALA A 285 30.20 -3.28 -0.58
C ALA A 285 31.61 -3.61 -1.11
N VAL A 286 32.60 -3.72 -0.23
CA VAL A 286 33.98 -4.11 -0.60
C VAL A 286 34.05 -5.58 -1.05
N GLU A 287 33.45 -6.50 -0.29
CA GLU A 287 33.40 -7.94 -0.61
C GLU A 287 32.76 -8.19 -1.97
N GLU A 288 31.66 -7.49 -2.23
CA GLU A 288 30.92 -7.55 -3.49
C GLU A 288 31.51 -6.65 -4.60
N LYS A 289 32.68 -6.03 -4.39
CA LYS A 289 33.39 -5.18 -5.36
C LYS A 289 32.54 -4.03 -5.93
N MET A 290 31.66 -3.47 -5.12
CA MET A 290 30.81 -2.35 -5.49
C MET A 290 31.61 -1.03 -5.39
N PRO A 291 31.62 -0.18 -6.44
CA PRO A 291 32.39 1.06 -6.43
C PRO A 291 31.82 2.13 -5.48
N ALA A 292 30.55 2.00 -5.07
CA ALA A 292 29.89 2.90 -4.15
C ALA A 292 28.88 2.16 -3.27
N VAL A 293 28.45 2.81 -2.19
CA VAL A 293 27.31 2.37 -1.37
C VAL A 293 26.68 3.59 -0.71
N ALA A 294 25.35 3.61 -0.59
CA ALA A 294 24.63 4.67 0.09
C ALA A 294 24.13 4.26 1.48
N LEU A 295 24.14 5.22 2.42
CA LEU A 295 23.45 5.13 3.70
C LEU A 295 22.13 5.90 3.60
N THR A 296 20.99 5.27 3.85
CA THR A 296 19.67 5.90 3.66
C THR A 296 18.69 5.52 4.77
N ASP A 297 19.09 5.68 6.02
CA ASP A 297 18.28 5.31 7.19
C ASP A 297 16.93 6.04 7.25
N SER A 298 15.96 5.39 7.91
CA SER A 298 14.58 5.84 8.05
C SER A 298 14.47 7.09 8.93
N GLY A 299 14.13 8.22 8.31
CA GLY A 299 13.77 9.47 8.96
C GLY A 299 14.91 10.23 9.64
N ASN A 300 16.13 9.70 9.65
CA ASN A 300 17.24 10.25 10.42
C ASN A 300 18.60 10.12 9.73
N MET A 301 19.56 10.94 10.17
CA MET A 301 20.95 10.94 9.68
C MET A 301 21.96 10.59 10.78
N MET A 302 21.56 9.83 11.81
CA MET A 302 22.42 9.55 12.97
C MET A 302 23.71 8.80 12.60
N ALA A 303 23.63 7.89 11.63
CA ALA A 303 24.76 7.10 11.16
C ALA A 303 25.75 7.87 10.26
N ALA A 304 25.39 9.05 9.74
CA ALA A 304 26.11 9.69 8.63
C ALA A 304 27.61 9.90 8.92
N PHE A 305 27.96 10.37 10.13
CA PHE A 305 29.35 10.55 10.52
C PHE A 305 30.10 9.22 10.62
N GLN A 306 29.52 8.22 11.27
CA GLN A 306 30.15 6.91 11.46
C GLN A 306 30.37 6.20 10.12
N PHE A 307 29.40 6.32 9.21
CA PHE A 307 29.44 5.75 7.88
C PHE A 307 30.55 6.35 7.01
N VAL A 308 30.62 7.68 6.95
CA VAL A 308 31.70 8.36 6.19
C VAL A 308 33.06 8.05 6.81
N SER A 309 33.17 8.09 8.14
CA SER A 309 34.40 7.76 8.85
C SER A 309 34.89 6.32 8.58
N ALA A 310 33.96 5.35 8.54
CA ALA A 310 34.27 3.95 8.21
C ALA A 310 34.80 3.80 6.78
N ALA A 311 34.14 4.44 5.80
CA ALA A 311 34.58 4.42 4.40
C ALA A 311 35.92 5.13 4.20
N GLU A 312 36.14 6.29 4.83
CA GLU A 312 37.42 7.02 4.79
C GLU A 312 38.56 6.19 5.39
N LYS A 313 38.31 5.48 6.50
CA LYS A 313 39.30 4.58 7.10
C LYS A 313 39.69 3.44 6.15
N HIS A 314 38.72 2.79 5.52
CA HIS A 314 38.97 1.75 4.52
C HIS A 314 39.78 2.28 3.33
N ASN A 315 39.30 3.37 2.72
CA ASN A 315 39.95 3.98 1.57
C ASN A 315 41.35 4.51 1.89
N GLY A 316 41.55 5.06 3.10
CA GLY A 316 42.84 5.55 3.58
C GLY A 316 43.88 4.43 3.75
N ALA A 317 43.45 3.23 4.15
CA ALA A 317 44.35 2.07 4.20
C ALA A 317 44.81 1.65 2.79
N LEU A 318 43.89 1.66 1.81
CA LEU A 318 44.23 1.38 0.40
C LEU A 318 45.13 2.46 -0.20
N GLU A 319 44.89 3.72 0.14
CA GLU A 319 45.71 4.86 -0.30
C GLU A 319 47.17 4.72 0.16
N GLN A 320 47.41 4.24 1.38
CA GLN A 320 48.77 3.96 1.86
C GLN A 320 49.45 2.86 1.04
N GLN A 321 48.72 1.79 0.66
CA GLN A 321 49.24 0.73 -0.20
C GLN A 321 49.55 1.24 -1.62
N ILE A 322 48.67 2.08 -2.17
CA ILE A 322 48.87 2.72 -3.48
C ILE A 322 50.14 3.55 -3.47
N GLN A 323 50.30 4.45 -2.49
CA GLN A 323 51.48 5.31 -2.38
C GLN A 323 52.78 4.50 -2.20
N GLN A 324 52.71 3.36 -1.51
CA GLN A 324 53.86 2.46 -1.38
C GLN A 324 54.25 1.85 -2.73
N HIS A 325 53.28 1.35 -3.50
CA HIS A 325 53.52 0.75 -4.81
C HIS A 325 53.86 1.78 -5.90
N GLU A 326 53.36 3.01 -5.80
CA GLU A 326 53.77 4.10 -6.70
C GLU A 326 55.26 4.42 -6.53
N LYS A 327 55.76 4.46 -5.30
CA LYS A 327 57.20 4.60 -5.03
C LYS A 327 58.02 3.41 -5.55
N GLU A 328 57.53 2.19 -5.34
CA GLU A 328 58.15 0.97 -5.90
C GLU A 328 58.22 1.05 -7.43
N LEU A 329 57.19 1.57 -8.09
CA LEU A 329 57.11 1.73 -9.54
C LEU A 329 58.13 2.76 -10.08
N GLU A 330 58.50 3.77 -9.30
CA GLU A 330 59.53 4.74 -9.68
C GLU A 330 60.95 4.13 -9.66
N GLU A 331 61.20 3.20 -8.73
CA GLU A 331 62.51 2.56 -8.55
C GLU A 331 62.75 1.38 -9.51
N VAL A 332 61.70 0.67 -9.93
CA VAL A 332 61.79 -0.52 -10.77
C VAL A 332 61.92 -0.15 -12.26
N THR A 333 62.98 -0.63 -12.92
CA THR A 333 63.22 -0.40 -14.36
C THR A 333 62.74 -1.54 -15.26
N ASP A 334 62.58 -2.75 -14.70
CA ASP A 334 62.15 -3.94 -15.43
C ASP A 334 60.69 -3.80 -15.93
N PRO A 335 60.43 -3.91 -17.25
CA PRO A 335 59.09 -3.71 -17.80
C PRO A 335 58.02 -4.66 -17.26
N GLU A 336 58.35 -5.93 -17.01
CA GLU A 336 57.38 -6.93 -16.53
C GLU A 336 56.99 -6.66 -15.07
N GLN A 337 57.96 -6.35 -14.22
CA GLN A 337 57.71 -5.96 -12.83
C GLN A 337 56.89 -4.67 -12.74
N ARG A 338 57.17 -3.67 -13.60
CA ARG A 338 56.36 -2.45 -13.68
C ARG A 338 54.90 -2.74 -14.03
N ILE A 339 54.63 -3.68 -14.94
CA ILE A 339 53.27 -4.11 -15.28
C ILE A 339 52.56 -4.71 -14.06
N GLU A 340 53.25 -5.57 -13.29
CA GLU A 340 52.64 -6.20 -12.11
C GLU A 340 52.37 -5.20 -10.99
N ILE A 341 53.26 -4.23 -10.77
CA ILE A 341 53.05 -3.15 -9.79
C ILE A 341 51.86 -2.27 -10.19
N ARG A 342 51.73 -1.92 -11.47
CA ARG A 342 50.55 -1.19 -11.97
C ARG A 342 49.25 -1.96 -11.72
N LYS A 343 49.23 -3.27 -11.99
CA LYS A 343 48.07 -4.12 -11.68
C LYS A 343 47.73 -4.12 -10.18
N LYS A 344 48.73 -4.08 -9.28
CA LYS A 344 48.47 -3.93 -7.84
C LYS A 344 47.81 -2.60 -7.52
N ILE A 345 48.35 -1.49 -8.05
CA ILE A 345 47.79 -0.15 -7.86
C ILE A 345 46.33 -0.10 -8.36
N ASP A 346 46.07 -0.65 -9.55
CA ASP A 346 44.72 -0.73 -10.12
C ASP A 346 43.77 -1.52 -9.21
N ARG A 347 44.21 -2.68 -8.67
CA ARG A 347 43.42 -3.47 -7.71
C ARG A 347 43.09 -2.70 -6.43
N TYR A 348 44.05 -1.92 -5.88
CA TYR A 348 43.79 -1.10 -4.70
C TYR A 348 42.85 0.07 -5.00
N ASN A 349 42.96 0.67 -6.19
CA ASN A 349 42.02 1.72 -6.62
C ASN A 349 40.61 1.17 -6.83
N ASP A 350 40.47 0.01 -7.46
CA ASP A 350 39.19 -0.68 -7.63
C ASP A 350 38.58 -1.15 -6.30
N GLY A 351 39.40 -1.36 -5.26
CA GLY A 351 38.94 -1.71 -3.92
C GLY A 351 38.39 -0.54 -3.09
N LYS A 352 38.52 0.70 -3.57
CA LYS A 352 37.95 1.88 -2.89
C LYS A 352 36.44 1.92 -3.08
N VAL A 353 35.74 2.36 -2.03
CA VAL A 353 34.28 2.50 -2.05
C VAL A 353 33.92 3.96 -1.83
N LYS A 354 33.09 4.52 -2.72
CA LYS A 354 32.55 5.87 -2.55
C LYS A 354 31.35 5.85 -1.58
N PRO A 355 31.45 6.48 -0.39
CA PRO A 355 30.29 6.62 0.49
C PRO A 355 29.33 7.68 -0.06
N ILE A 356 28.05 7.36 -0.11
CA ILE A 356 26.96 8.28 -0.48
C ILE A 356 26.05 8.46 0.73
N VAL A 357 25.81 9.70 1.15
CA VAL A 357 24.95 9.99 2.29
C VAL A 357 23.56 10.37 1.79
N GLY A 358 22.55 9.67 2.28
CA GLY A 358 21.14 9.93 2.02
C GLY A 358 20.28 9.69 3.26
N CYS A 359 18.96 9.69 3.05
CA CYS A 359 17.95 9.44 4.09
C CYS A 359 16.60 9.11 3.43
N GLU A 360 15.89 8.11 3.95
CA GLU A 360 14.49 7.84 3.58
C GLU A 360 13.58 8.69 4.50
N LEU A 361 13.03 9.79 4.00
CA LEU A 361 12.20 10.70 4.79
C LEU A 361 10.71 10.42 4.59
N ASN A 362 9.91 10.61 5.64
CA ASN A 362 8.46 10.53 5.52
C ASN A 362 7.89 11.88 5.08
N VAL A 363 7.28 11.94 3.89
CA VAL A 363 6.67 13.14 3.30
C VAL A 363 5.15 13.05 3.44
N CYS A 364 4.59 13.84 4.36
CA CYS A 364 3.16 13.93 4.65
C CYS A 364 2.53 15.16 3.98
N ARG A 365 1.20 15.32 4.08
CA ARG A 365 0.49 16.46 3.50
C ARG A 365 0.81 17.77 4.23
N ASP A 366 0.68 17.73 5.55
CA ASP A 366 0.98 18.84 6.45
C ASP A 366 1.71 18.30 7.67
N ARG A 367 2.96 18.73 7.87
CA ARG A 367 3.78 18.25 8.99
C ARG A 367 3.27 18.75 10.35
N LEU A 368 2.54 19.86 10.37
CA LEU A 368 2.03 20.50 11.57
C LEU A 368 0.69 19.91 12.04
N ASP A 369 -0.05 19.26 11.15
CA ASP A 369 -1.31 18.62 11.49
C ASP A 369 -1.08 17.29 12.23
N LYS A 370 -1.73 17.18 13.40
CA LYS A 370 -1.72 16.01 14.29
C LYS A 370 -3.15 15.60 14.70
N SER A 371 -4.17 16.13 14.01
CA SER A 371 -5.58 15.85 14.28
C SER A 371 -6.00 14.46 13.77
N TYR A 372 -5.29 13.91 12.78
CA TYR A 372 -5.41 12.54 12.29
C TYR A 372 -4.03 11.96 11.95
N GLN A 373 -3.98 10.65 11.76
CA GLN A 373 -2.75 9.92 11.47
C GLN A 373 -2.42 9.94 9.98
N ASP A 374 -1.48 10.81 9.60
CA ASP A 374 -0.79 10.81 8.32
C ASP A 374 0.71 10.56 8.57
N ASN A 375 1.19 9.33 8.41
CA ASN A 375 2.61 9.05 8.58
C ASN A 375 3.47 9.48 7.39
N GLY A 376 2.86 9.95 6.29
CA GLY A 376 3.54 10.31 5.07
C GLY A 376 4.04 9.13 4.23
N SER A 377 4.45 9.45 3.01
CA SER A 377 5.10 8.51 2.09
C SER A 377 6.60 8.50 2.28
N LYS A 378 7.24 7.33 2.16
CA LYS A 378 8.68 7.14 2.30
C LYS A 378 9.40 7.53 1.01
N VAL A 379 10.16 8.62 1.05
CA VAL A 379 10.85 9.16 -0.12
C VAL A 379 12.36 9.17 0.12
N LEU A 380 13.11 8.59 -0.82
CA LEU A 380 14.56 8.50 -0.74
C LEU A 380 15.22 9.78 -1.25
N PHE A 381 16.08 10.38 -0.42
CA PHE A 381 16.89 11.53 -0.79
C PHE A 381 18.38 11.21 -0.68
N LEU A 382 19.17 11.58 -1.70
CA LEU A 382 20.64 11.43 -1.70
C LEU A 382 21.30 12.79 -1.85
N ALA A 383 22.34 13.05 -1.04
CA ALA A 383 23.11 14.29 -1.15
C ALA A 383 24.12 14.23 -2.30
N LYS A 384 24.02 15.16 -3.27
CA LYS A 384 24.99 15.27 -4.38
C LYS A 384 26.35 15.75 -3.92
N ASN A 385 26.35 16.60 -2.90
CA ASN A 385 27.52 17.30 -2.39
C ASN A 385 27.31 17.80 -0.95
N LYS A 386 28.27 18.57 -0.42
CA LYS A 386 28.23 19.11 0.95
C LYS A 386 27.04 20.05 1.22
N LYS A 387 26.56 20.81 0.22
CA LYS A 387 25.36 21.65 0.35
C LYS A 387 24.11 20.76 0.44
N GLY A 388 24.01 19.75 -0.42
CA GLY A 388 22.97 18.71 -0.32
C GLY A 388 22.94 18.03 1.05
N TYR A 389 24.08 17.65 1.61
CA TYR A 389 24.15 17.08 2.96
C TYR A 389 23.56 18.01 4.03
N ARG A 390 23.83 19.32 3.94
CA ARG A 390 23.27 20.32 4.87
C ARG A 390 21.76 20.46 4.71
N ASN A 391 21.28 20.48 3.47
CA ASN A 391 19.85 20.52 3.16
C ASN A 391 19.13 19.29 3.71
N LEU A 392 19.68 18.10 3.48
CA LEU A 392 19.14 16.84 3.99
C LEU A 392 19.13 16.81 5.52
N SER A 393 20.19 17.33 6.16
CA SER A 393 20.26 17.46 7.62
C SER A 393 19.18 18.40 8.16
N LYS A 394 18.85 19.48 7.44
CA LYS A 394 17.76 20.39 7.80
C LYS A 394 16.40 19.72 7.67
N LEU A 395 16.13 19.00 6.58
CA LEU A 395 14.91 18.22 6.39
C LEU A 395 14.70 17.20 7.51
N SER A 396 15.72 16.39 7.85
CA SER A 396 15.63 15.44 8.96
C SER A 396 15.35 16.16 10.29
N SER A 397 16.02 17.29 10.55
CA SER A 397 15.80 18.07 11.78
C SER A 397 14.37 18.62 11.86
N LEU A 398 13.82 19.16 10.77
CA LEU A 398 12.42 19.62 10.70
C LEU A 398 11.44 18.49 10.99
N GLY A 399 11.74 17.28 10.47
CA GLY A 399 10.96 16.08 10.74
C GLY A 399 10.82 15.76 12.23
N PHE A 400 11.87 15.96 13.01
CA PHE A 400 11.84 15.73 14.46
C PHE A 400 11.33 16.93 15.27
N VAL A 401 11.69 18.15 14.89
CA VAL A 401 11.40 19.36 15.69
C VAL A 401 9.98 19.85 15.48
N GLU A 402 9.49 19.85 14.25
CA GLU A 402 8.16 20.37 13.90
C GLU A 402 7.19 19.24 13.57
N GLY A 403 7.62 18.29 12.74
CA GLY A 403 6.75 17.32 12.12
C GLY A 403 6.53 16.00 12.87
N PHE A 404 7.16 15.83 14.04
CA PHE A 404 7.12 14.57 14.76
C PHE A 404 5.70 14.29 15.28
N TYR A 405 5.14 13.16 14.83
CA TYR A 405 3.89 12.61 15.35
C TYR A 405 4.13 11.18 15.84
N TYR A 406 3.84 10.16 15.03
CA TYR A 406 4.29 8.78 15.29
C TYR A 406 5.68 8.51 14.71
N VAL A 407 6.01 9.20 13.62
CA VAL A 407 7.31 9.19 12.93
C VAL A 407 7.74 10.64 12.68
N PRO A 408 9.03 10.92 12.45
CA PRO A 408 9.45 12.23 11.96
C PRO A 408 8.96 12.43 10.52
N ARG A 409 8.23 13.51 10.27
CA ARG A 409 7.60 13.80 8.97
C ARG A 409 7.96 15.19 8.48
N ILE A 410 8.17 15.33 7.18
CA ILE A 410 8.26 16.61 6.48
C ILE A 410 7.08 16.74 5.53
N ASP A 411 6.85 17.92 4.97
CA ASP A 411 5.85 18.13 3.92
C ASP A 411 6.51 18.64 2.63
N LYS A 412 5.73 18.73 1.55
CA LYS A 412 6.21 19.24 0.25
C LYS A 412 6.74 20.68 0.34
N GLN A 413 6.26 21.49 1.29
CA GLN A 413 6.78 22.85 1.49
C GLN A 413 8.23 22.82 2.01
N ALA A 414 8.52 21.98 3.01
CA ALA A 414 9.88 21.77 3.49
C ALA A 414 10.77 21.20 2.39
N VAL A 415 10.28 20.25 1.59
CA VAL A 415 11.00 19.72 0.43
C VAL A 415 11.38 20.86 -0.53
N LEU A 416 10.44 21.71 -0.92
CA LEU A 416 10.70 22.83 -1.84
C LEU A 416 11.74 23.82 -1.29
N GLU A 417 11.75 24.06 0.02
CA GLU A 417 12.72 24.96 0.67
C GLU A 417 14.16 24.41 0.62
N TYR A 418 14.33 23.09 0.72
CA TYR A 418 15.64 22.42 0.83
C TYR A 418 15.98 21.46 -0.33
N LYS A 419 15.30 21.55 -1.48
CA LYS A 419 15.47 20.60 -2.60
C LYS A 419 16.81 20.68 -3.33
N ASP A 420 17.48 21.83 -3.27
CA ASP A 420 18.74 22.05 -3.98
C ASP A 420 19.80 21.00 -3.61
N ASP A 421 20.60 20.59 -4.59
CA ASP A 421 21.75 19.68 -4.39
C ASP A 421 21.38 18.28 -3.86
N LEU A 422 20.12 17.89 -3.99
CA LEU A 422 19.60 16.56 -3.66
C LEU A 422 19.18 15.80 -4.92
N ILE A 423 19.33 14.48 -4.88
CA ILE A 423 18.66 13.53 -5.77
C ILE A 423 17.47 12.95 -5.01
N VAL A 424 16.35 12.72 -5.70
CA VAL A 424 15.15 12.09 -5.14
C VAL A 424 14.66 10.96 -6.03
N THR A 425 14.07 9.93 -5.43
CA THR A 425 13.53 8.78 -6.18
C THR A 425 12.03 8.59 -5.95
N THR A 426 11.40 7.78 -6.80
CA THR A 426 10.02 7.31 -6.60
C THR A 426 9.86 6.49 -5.30
N GLY A 427 10.95 5.97 -4.74
CA GLY A 427 10.97 5.09 -3.58
C GLY A 427 10.43 3.68 -3.89
N GLY A 428 10.36 2.84 -2.86
CA GLY A 428 9.72 1.53 -2.92
C GLY A 428 8.20 1.59 -2.73
N LEU A 429 7.56 0.46 -2.40
CA LEU A 429 6.10 0.38 -2.20
C LEU A 429 5.53 1.35 -1.13
N GLY A 430 6.39 1.89 -0.26
CA GLY A 430 6.04 2.91 0.72
C GLY A 430 6.15 4.36 0.21
N GLY A 431 6.69 4.58 -0.99
CA GLY A 431 6.81 5.89 -1.63
C GLY A 431 5.50 6.40 -2.20
N GLU A 432 5.42 7.71 -2.46
CA GLU A 432 4.17 8.38 -2.85
C GLU A 432 3.61 7.80 -4.14
N ILE A 433 4.44 7.72 -5.19
CA ILE A 433 4.03 7.27 -6.52
C ILE A 433 3.67 5.78 -6.52
N PRO A 434 4.53 4.84 -6.04
CA PRO A 434 4.15 3.44 -5.89
C PRO A 434 2.89 3.22 -5.05
N ASN A 435 2.70 3.99 -3.97
CA ASN A 435 1.50 3.89 -3.15
C ASN A 435 0.26 4.36 -3.91
N LEU A 436 0.34 5.46 -4.65
CA LEU A 436 -0.76 5.96 -5.48
C LEU A 436 -1.16 4.94 -6.55
N ILE A 437 -0.19 4.33 -7.24
CA ILE A 437 -0.44 3.27 -8.23
C ILE A 437 -1.28 2.14 -7.61
N LEU A 438 -0.92 1.68 -6.41
CA LEU A 438 -1.54 0.51 -5.80
C LEU A 438 -2.89 0.79 -5.11
N ASN A 439 -3.11 2.02 -4.64
CA ASN A 439 -4.24 2.34 -3.75
C ASN A 439 -5.21 3.40 -4.31
N PHE A 440 -4.83 4.15 -5.34
CA PHE A 440 -5.64 5.27 -5.85
C PHE A 440 -5.82 5.25 -7.36
N GLY A 441 -4.87 4.70 -8.11
CA GLY A 441 -4.94 4.58 -9.56
C GLY A 441 -3.75 5.21 -10.28
N LYS A 442 -3.70 5.02 -11.59
CA LYS A 442 -2.61 5.50 -12.46
C LYS A 442 -2.61 7.01 -12.60
N GLU A 443 -3.79 7.62 -12.67
CA GLU A 443 -3.97 9.05 -12.91
C GLU A 443 -3.36 9.90 -11.78
N GLN A 444 -3.71 9.61 -10.54
CA GLN A 444 -3.17 10.31 -9.36
C GLN A 444 -1.67 10.06 -9.19
N ALA A 445 -1.21 8.86 -9.53
CA ALA A 445 0.21 8.54 -9.52
C ALA A 445 1.00 9.35 -10.56
N GLU A 446 0.43 9.56 -11.75
CA GLU A 446 1.03 10.35 -12.82
C GLU A 446 1.13 11.83 -12.42
N GLU A 447 0.10 12.40 -11.80
CA GLU A 447 0.14 13.77 -11.26
C GLU A 447 1.28 13.95 -10.26
N ALA A 448 1.43 13.02 -9.31
CA ALA A 448 2.53 13.05 -8.35
C ALA A 448 3.89 12.89 -9.04
N PHE A 449 4.00 11.98 -10.02
CA PHE A 449 5.21 11.76 -10.80
C PHE A 449 5.66 13.03 -11.53
N VAL A 450 4.74 13.69 -12.23
CA VAL A 450 4.99 14.95 -12.93
C VAL A 450 5.42 16.03 -11.95
N TRP A 451 4.76 16.14 -10.80
CA TRP A 451 5.15 17.10 -9.77
C TRP A 451 6.61 16.90 -9.32
N TRP A 452 7.01 15.67 -8.99
CA TRP A 452 8.40 15.39 -8.59
C TRP A 452 9.40 15.67 -9.72
N LYS A 453 9.07 15.31 -10.97
CA LYS A 453 9.89 15.62 -12.15
C LYS A 453 10.04 17.11 -12.38
N GLU A 454 8.98 17.90 -12.25
CA GLU A 454 9.04 19.36 -12.38
C GLU A 454 9.91 19.99 -11.28
N GLN A 455 9.86 19.45 -10.06
CA GLN A 455 10.61 20.01 -8.94
C GLN A 455 12.10 19.67 -8.95
N PHE A 456 12.48 18.48 -9.39
CA PHE A 456 13.86 17.96 -9.32
C PHE A 456 14.55 17.79 -10.69
N GLY A 457 13.81 17.84 -11.80
CA GLY A 457 14.37 17.78 -13.15
C GLY A 457 15.17 16.50 -13.41
N ASP A 458 16.46 16.63 -13.68
CA ASP A 458 17.38 15.50 -13.92
C ASP A 458 17.83 14.79 -12.64
N ASP A 459 17.53 15.37 -11.48
CA ASP A 459 17.81 14.79 -10.16
C ASP A 459 16.65 13.94 -9.63
N PHE A 460 15.59 13.73 -10.43
CA PHE A 460 14.52 12.77 -10.15
C PHE A 460 14.77 11.44 -10.87
N TYR A 461 14.68 10.33 -10.13
CA TYR A 461 14.91 8.99 -10.66
C TYR A 461 13.77 8.04 -10.31
N VAL A 462 13.48 7.13 -11.23
CA VAL A 462 12.62 5.97 -10.97
C VAL A 462 13.44 4.88 -10.30
N GLU A 463 12.96 4.40 -9.15
CA GLU A 463 13.57 3.30 -8.41
C GLU A 463 12.76 2.03 -8.63
N LEU A 464 13.41 1.00 -9.20
CA LEU A 464 12.78 -0.29 -9.48
C LEU A 464 13.23 -1.31 -8.44
N LEU A 465 12.27 -2.01 -7.83
CA LEU A 465 12.51 -3.04 -6.81
C LEU A 465 11.95 -4.39 -7.30
N ARG A 466 12.64 -5.50 -6.98
CA ARG A 466 12.18 -6.86 -7.32
C ARG A 466 12.46 -7.85 -6.19
N HIS A 467 11.54 -7.96 -5.25
CA HIS A 467 11.54 -8.87 -4.12
C HIS A 467 10.58 -10.04 -4.32
N ASP A 468 10.22 -10.36 -5.57
CA ASP A 468 9.20 -11.35 -5.93
C ASP A 468 7.80 -11.01 -5.36
N LEU A 469 7.43 -9.73 -5.42
CA LEU A 469 6.12 -9.25 -5.02
C LEU A 469 5.31 -8.84 -6.25
N GLU A 470 4.05 -9.26 -6.30
CA GLU A 470 3.15 -8.91 -7.40
C GLU A 470 2.90 -7.39 -7.45
N GLU A 471 2.83 -6.75 -6.28
CA GLU A 471 2.74 -5.29 -6.17
C GLU A 471 3.91 -4.58 -6.86
N GLU A 472 5.13 -5.10 -6.73
CA GLU A 472 6.31 -4.51 -7.36
C GLU A 472 6.33 -4.73 -8.86
N ARG A 473 5.86 -5.89 -9.35
CA ARG A 473 5.74 -6.13 -10.81
C ARG A 473 4.83 -5.08 -11.46
N ARG A 474 3.66 -4.85 -10.86
CA ARG A 474 2.68 -3.85 -11.34
C ARG A 474 3.20 -2.43 -11.24
N VAL A 475 3.78 -2.07 -10.10
CA VAL A 475 4.38 -0.74 -9.91
C VAL A 475 5.50 -0.52 -10.93
N ASN A 476 6.42 -1.47 -11.10
CA ASN A 476 7.54 -1.33 -12.04
C ASN A 476 7.07 -1.16 -13.49
N GLN A 477 6.02 -1.87 -13.91
CA GLN A 477 5.46 -1.73 -15.25
C GLN A 477 4.97 -0.30 -15.51
N ILE A 478 4.18 0.26 -14.58
CA ILE A 478 3.67 1.63 -14.71
C ILE A 478 4.81 2.65 -14.57
N LEU A 479 5.75 2.44 -13.64
CA LEU A 479 6.91 3.31 -13.48
C LEU A 479 7.79 3.34 -14.73
N LEU A 480 7.95 2.23 -15.45
CA LEU A 480 8.68 2.18 -16.72
C LEU A 480 7.93 2.95 -17.82
N GLN A 481 6.60 2.84 -17.88
CA GLN A 481 5.79 3.66 -18.80
C GLN A 481 5.94 5.15 -18.51
N PHE A 482 5.91 5.55 -17.23
CA PHE A 482 6.15 6.95 -16.83
C PHE A 482 7.58 7.39 -17.15
N ALA A 483 8.58 6.54 -16.87
CA ALA A 483 9.97 6.83 -17.19
C ALA A 483 10.19 7.09 -18.67
N GLU A 484 9.57 6.29 -19.55
CA GLU A 484 9.61 6.50 -21.00
C GLU A 484 8.86 7.77 -21.41
N LYS A 485 7.60 7.94 -20.96
CA LYS A 485 6.74 9.08 -21.31
C LYS A 485 7.33 10.44 -20.92
N TYR A 486 8.02 10.51 -19.78
CA TYR A 486 8.53 11.75 -19.20
C TYR A 486 10.06 11.85 -19.21
N GLU A 487 10.74 10.95 -19.94
CA GLU A 487 12.20 10.90 -20.08
C GLU A 487 12.94 10.94 -18.73
N VAL A 488 12.48 10.12 -17.78
CA VAL A 488 13.08 9.99 -16.44
C VAL A 488 13.97 8.76 -16.38
N LYS A 489 15.18 8.92 -15.85
CA LYS A 489 16.11 7.81 -15.67
C LYS A 489 15.63 6.88 -14.57
N TYR A 490 15.83 5.59 -14.75
CA TYR A 490 15.54 4.57 -13.74
C TYR A 490 16.80 3.80 -13.34
N PHE A 491 16.75 3.17 -12.16
CA PHE A 491 17.81 2.29 -11.68
C PHE A 491 17.23 1.11 -10.89
N ALA A 492 17.97 0.00 -10.87
CA ALA A 492 17.68 -1.17 -10.06
C ALA A 492 18.10 -0.93 -8.60
N SER A 493 17.25 -1.32 -7.66
CA SER A 493 17.47 -1.21 -6.21
C SER A 493 16.96 -2.47 -5.50
N ASN A 494 17.33 -2.65 -4.24
CA ASN A 494 16.91 -3.80 -3.42
C ASN A 494 16.53 -3.45 -1.98
N ASN A 495 16.41 -2.16 -1.64
CA ASN A 495 16.00 -1.65 -0.32
C ASN A 495 16.35 -2.57 0.89
N THR A 496 17.60 -2.55 1.32
CA THR A 496 18.15 -3.61 2.20
C THR A 496 17.95 -3.32 3.69
N PHE A 497 17.57 -4.32 4.48
CA PHE A 497 17.37 -4.21 5.94
C PHE A 497 18.29 -5.12 6.77
N TYR A 498 18.92 -6.11 6.15
CA TYR A 498 19.85 -7.04 6.80
C TYR A 498 21.00 -7.38 5.83
N PRO A 499 22.19 -7.76 6.33
CA PRO A 499 23.36 -7.94 5.47
C PRO A 499 23.32 -9.24 4.65
N ASP A 500 22.79 -10.33 5.22
CA ASP A 500 22.79 -11.68 4.65
C ASP A 500 21.39 -12.27 4.67
N LYS A 501 21.04 -13.10 3.68
CA LYS A 501 19.71 -13.70 3.54
C LYS A 501 19.30 -14.51 4.78
N GLU A 502 20.26 -15.19 5.39
CA GLU A 502 20.09 -16.02 6.59
C GLU A 502 19.65 -15.20 7.82
N GLU A 503 19.89 -13.88 7.83
CA GLU A 503 19.50 -12.98 8.92
C GLU A 503 18.03 -12.56 8.88
N ALA A 504 17.28 -12.92 7.83
CA ALA A 504 15.85 -12.60 7.71
C ALA A 504 15.05 -13.01 8.96
N GLY A 505 15.39 -14.16 9.57
CA GLY A 505 14.75 -14.64 10.79
C GLY A 505 15.05 -13.82 12.05
N ALA A 506 16.23 -13.20 12.13
CA ALA A 506 16.62 -12.30 13.22
C ALA A 506 15.99 -10.91 13.03
N HIS A 507 15.97 -10.41 11.79
CA HIS A 507 15.24 -9.20 11.42
C HIS A 507 13.75 -9.30 11.73
N ASP A 508 13.10 -10.43 11.43
CA ASP A 508 11.69 -10.66 11.77
C ASP A 508 11.43 -10.57 13.29
N ILE A 509 12.36 -11.07 14.13
CA ILE A 509 12.28 -10.93 15.58
C ILE A 509 12.41 -9.46 16.00
N LEU A 510 13.30 -8.69 15.37
CA LEU A 510 13.45 -7.26 15.65
C LEU A 510 12.14 -6.49 15.39
N LEU A 511 11.44 -6.79 14.30
CA LEU A 511 10.13 -6.21 14.00
C LEU A 511 9.08 -6.58 15.06
N CYS A 512 9.08 -7.83 15.54
CA CYS A 512 8.21 -8.24 16.64
C CYS A 512 8.48 -7.45 17.93
N VAL A 513 9.76 -7.22 18.26
CA VAL A 513 10.16 -6.41 19.43
C VAL A 513 9.68 -4.96 19.29
N LYS A 514 9.78 -4.39 18.08
CA LYS A 514 9.31 -3.02 17.78
C LYS A 514 7.82 -2.85 18.10
N ASP A 515 7.01 -3.79 17.66
CA ASP A 515 5.55 -3.68 17.72
C ASP A 515 4.95 -4.32 18.97
N GLY A 516 5.78 -4.94 19.82
CA GLY A 516 5.33 -5.64 21.03
C GLY A 516 4.57 -6.94 20.73
N GLU A 517 4.86 -7.57 19.60
CA GLU A 517 4.15 -8.74 19.07
C GLU A 517 4.95 -10.04 19.26
N LYS A 518 4.25 -11.18 19.19
CA LYS A 518 4.90 -12.51 19.24
C LYS A 518 5.26 -12.97 17.83
N LYS A 519 6.41 -13.63 17.66
CA LYS A 519 6.82 -14.22 16.38
C LYS A 519 5.80 -15.23 15.84
N GLU A 520 5.13 -15.95 16.73
CA GLU A 520 4.05 -16.91 16.43
C GLU A 520 2.77 -16.25 15.90
N THR A 521 2.56 -14.95 16.17
CA THR A 521 1.45 -14.20 15.56
C THR A 521 1.65 -14.19 14.05
N PRO A 522 0.64 -14.55 13.24
CA PRO A 522 0.79 -14.60 11.78
C PRO A 522 1.04 -13.20 11.19
N ILE A 523 1.87 -13.14 10.15
CA ILE A 523 2.10 -11.90 9.39
C ILE A 523 0.83 -11.57 8.60
N GLY A 524 0.39 -10.32 8.66
CA GLY A 524 -0.80 -9.86 7.95
C GLY A 524 -1.20 -8.44 8.33
N ARG A 525 -2.45 -8.08 8.06
CA ARG A 525 -3.00 -6.76 8.40
C ARG A 525 -4.25 -6.90 9.25
N GLY A 526 -4.45 -5.95 10.16
CA GLY A 526 -5.62 -5.91 11.03
C GLY A 526 -5.45 -6.72 12.32
N LYS A 527 -6.56 -6.89 13.04
CA LYS A 527 -6.56 -7.47 14.39
C LYS A 527 -6.22 -8.97 14.33
N GLY A 528 -5.27 -9.42 15.15
CA GLY A 528 -4.84 -10.82 15.19
C GLY A 528 -3.64 -11.14 14.28
N PHE A 529 -3.15 -10.15 13.54
CA PHE A 529 -1.95 -10.24 12.72
C PHE A 529 -0.88 -9.28 13.22
N ARG A 530 0.38 -9.57 12.90
CA ARG A 530 1.53 -8.68 13.15
C ARG A 530 2.14 -8.18 11.86
N PHE A 531 2.93 -7.11 11.97
CA PHE A 531 3.82 -6.70 10.89
C PHE A 531 4.99 -7.69 10.73
N GLY A 532 5.44 -7.84 9.50
CA GLY A 532 6.56 -8.67 9.09
C GLY A 532 6.79 -8.52 7.59
N PHE A 533 7.99 -8.82 7.11
CA PHE A 533 8.26 -8.81 5.68
C PHE A 533 7.66 -10.05 5.00
N PRO A 534 7.19 -9.94 3.74
CA PRO A 534 6.49 -11.02 3.06
C PRO A 534 7.41 -12.20 2.70
N ASN A 535 8.71 -11.98 2.60
CA ASN A 535 9.74 -12.99 2.31
C ASN A 535 11.13 -12.51 2.79
N ASP A 536 12.18 -13.22 2.38
CA ASP A 536 13.58 -13.05 2.81
C ASP A 536 14.47 -12.29 1.82
N GLN A 537 13.90 -11.52 0.88
CA GLN A 537 14.64 -10.94 -0.25
C GLN A 537 15.32 -9.57 0.02
N PHE A 538 15.21 -9.05 1.24
CA PHE A 538 15.60 -7.68 1.61
C PHE A 538 17.01 -7.59 2.20
N TYR A 539 17.93 -8.43 1.71
CA TYR A 539 19.34 -8.45 2.11
C TYR A 539 20.24 -7.68 1.13
N PHE A 540 21.50 -7.50 1.48
CA PHE A 540 22.51 -6.92 0.60
C PHE A 540 22.94 -7.93 -0.47
N LYS A 541 22.19 -7.99 -1.57
CA LYS A 541 22.47 -8.86 -2.73
C LYS A 541 23.83 -8.53 -3.39
N SER A 542 24.53 -9.55 -3.87
CA SER A 542 25.72 -9.42 -4.71
C SER A 542 25.42 -8.73 -6.05
N GLN A 543 26.48 -8.29 -6.74
CA GLN A 543 26.31 -7.72 -8.09
C GLN A 543 25.72 -8.73 -9.08
N ASP A 544 26.09 -10.00 -8.95
CA ASP A 544 25.64 -11.06 -9.86
C ASP A 544 24.16 -11.36 -9.63
N GLU A 545 23.72 -11.47 -8.36
CA GLU A 545 22.29 -11.61 -8.03
C GLU A 545 21.45 -10.45 -8.56
N MET A 546 21.95 -9.20 -8.46
CA MET A 546 21.23 -8.04 -8.96
C MET A 546 21.14 -8.01 -10.50
N LYS A 547 22.15 -8.50 -11.21
CA LYS A 547 22.14 -8.62 -12.68
C LYS A 547 21.29 -9.78 -13.18
N GLU A 548 21.20 -10.86 -12.43
CA GLU A 548 20.28 -11.95 -12.75
C GLU A 548 18.81 -11.52 -12.53
N LEU A 549 18.60 -10.67 -11.53
CA LEU A 549 17.28 -10.19 -11.16
C LEU A 549 16.70 -9.14 -12.11
N PHE A 550 17.49 -8.32 -12.80
CA PHE A 550 17.04 -7.21 -13.66
C PHE A 550 17.57 -7.36 -15.08
#